data_AF-A0A7X6SFE0-F1
#
_entry.id   AF-A0A7X6SFE0-F1
#
_cell.length_a   1.000
_cell.length_b   1.000
_cell.length_c   1.000
_cell.angle_alpha   90.00
_cell.angle_beta   90.00
_cell.angle_gamma   90.00
#
_symmetry.space_group_name_H-M   'P 1'
#
loop_
_entity.id
_entity.type
_entity.pdbx_description
1 polymer ?
#
loop_
_entity_poly.entity_id
_entity_poly.type
_entity_poly.pdbx_seq_one_letter_code
_entity_poly.pdbx_strand_id
1 'polypeptide(L)'
;MGDKQNSLLRHADVRAAALDDETFSSAVSAFLQIPNGLDGDDHTRYRTALDEFLSAEAIEPFEDDFVRIGRELASSLPTNTPVDAVSQVGAVFAVRAQSAWLGWSKSLEQPLVEWVSDSREAARAGDRVRLARVAEDFDAIISSVLAPRRGASGEVVGDDVTARVMRTTVDG
;
A
#
# COMPACT_ATOMS: atom_id res chain seq x y z
N MET A 1 -2.85 -0.89 -31.96
CA MET A 1 -2.64 0.57 -31.94
C MET A 1 -2.19 0.87 -30.52
N GLY A 2 -0.91 1.23 -30.30
CA GLY A 2 -0.43 1.46 -28.93
C GLY A 2 -1.17 2.64 -28.33
N ASP A 3 -1.63 2.51 -27.08
CA ASP A 3 -2.25 3.62 -26.36
C ASP A 3 -1.27 4.80 -26.35
N LYS A 4 -1.71 5.95 -26.86
CA LYS A 4 -0.93 7.18 -26.82
C LYS A 4 -0.89 7.66 -25.37
N GLN A 5 0.27 7.59 -24.76
CA GLN A 5 0.51 8.15 -23.43
C GLN A 5 1.15 9.53 -23.56
N ASN A 6 0.62 10.52 -22.84
CA ASN A 6 1.21 11.86 -22.77
C ASN A 6 2.14 11.95 -21.56
N SER A 7 3.26 12.66 -21.72
CA SER A 7 4.21 12.93 -20.61
C SER A 7 4.23 14.42 -20.29
N LEU A 8 4.02 14.75 -19.02
CA LEU A 8 4.16 16.11 -18.49
C LEU A 8 5.57 16.29 -17.94
N LEU A 9 6.31 17.29 -18.41
CA LEU A 9 7.74 17.44 -18.13
C LEU A 9 8.07 18.66 -17.25
N ARG A 10 7.06 19.44 -16.84
CA ARG A 10 7.23 20.60 -15.98
C ARG A 10 6.40 20.44 -14.72
N HIS A 11 6.96 20.88 -13.60
CA HIS A 11 6.29 20.90 -12.30
C HIS A 11 4.91 21.59 -12.36
N ALA A 12 4.80 22.72 -13.06
CA ALA A 12 3.54 23.44 -13.19
C ALA A 12 2.46 22.60 -13.89
N ASP A 13 2.82 21.90 -14.97
CA ASP A 13 1.90 21.06 -15.73
C ASP A 13 1.48 19.83 -14.91
N VAL A 14 2.43 19.18 -14.22
CA VAL A 14 2.16 18.04 -13.34
C VAL A 14 1.22 18.44 -12.20
N ARG A 15 1.47 19.58 -11.54
CA ARG A 15 0.58 20.08 -10.48
C ARG A 15 -0.79 20.47 -11.01
N ALA A 16 -0.88 21.08 -12.19
CA ALA A 16 -2.16 21.44 -12.78
C ALA A 16 -3.01 20.19 -13.03
N ALA A 17 -2.41 19.15 -13.63
CA ALA A 17 -3.12 17.89 -13.85
C ALA A 17 -3.50 17.17 -12.56
N ALA A 18 -2.60 17.13 -11.56
CA ALA A 18 -2.86 16.45 -10.29
C ALA A 18 -3.89 17.15 -9.39
N LEU A 19 -4.30 18.38 -9.71
CA LEU A 19 -5.27 19.18 -8.95
C LEU A 19 -6.58 19.42 -9.72
N ASP A 20 -6.75 18.75 -10.86
CA ASP A 20 -7.90 18.90 -11.77
C ASP A 20 -8.42 17.50 -12.14
N ASP A 21 -9.11 16.87 -11.19
CA ASP A 21 -9.72 15.54 -11.33
C ASP A 21 -10.94 15.53 -12.28
N GLU A 22 -11.51 16.71 -12.59
CA GLU A 22 -12.54 16.85 -13.62
C GLU A 22 -11.97 16.63 -15.03
N THR A 23 -10.78 17.14 -15.30
CA THR A 23 -10.11 16.98 -16.60
C THR A 23 -9.22 15.73 -16.65
N PHE A 24 -8.57 15.38 -15.54
CA PHE A 24 -7.61 14.29 -15.43
C PHE A 24 -8.05 13.25 -14.39
N SER A 25 -9.07 12.48 -14.76
CA SER A 25 -9.65 11.43 -13.90
C SER A 25 -8.66 10.33 -13.50
N SER A 26 -8.80 9.85 -12.27
CA SER A 26 -8.07 8.72 -11.70
C SER A 26 -8.70 7.36 -12.03
N ALA A 27 -9.89 7.34 -12.63
CA ALA A 27 -10.66 6.14 -13.00
C ALA A 27 -10.12 5.44 -14.28
N VAL A 28 -8.80 5.16 -14.30
CA VAL A 28 -8.08 4.63 -15.46
C VAL A 28 -7.71 3.15 -15.34
N SER A 29 -7.85 2.56 -14.15
CA SER A 29 -7.52 1.16 -13.87
C SER A 29 -8.75 0.27 -14.02
N ALA A 30 -8.58 -0.92 -14.61
CA ALA A 30 -9.61 -1.97 -14.60
C ALA A 30 -9.82 -2.57 -13.20
N PHE A 31 -8.82 -2.46 -12.32
CA PHE A 31 -8.91 -2.87 -10.93
C PHE A 31 -9.05 -1.63 -10.05
N LEU A 32 -10.24 -1.43 -9.48
CA LEU A 32 -10.55 -0.24 -8.68
C LEU A 32 -9.79 -0.28 -7.36
N GLN A 33 -8.88 0.66 -7.17
CA GLN A 33 -8.14 0.85 -5.92
C GLN A 33 -8.79 2.00 -5.16
N ILE A 34 -9.45 1.73 -4.05
CA ILE A 34 -10.11 2.78 -3.26
C ILE A 34 -9.11 3.36 -2.25
N PRO A 35 -8.94 4.69 -2.15
CA PRO A 35 -9.66 5.74 -2.89
C PRO A 35 -8.99 6.14 -4.22
N ASN A 36 -7.76 5.69 -4.51
CA ASN A 36 -6.92 6.16 -5.63
C ASN A 36 -7.53 6.10 -7.04
N GLY A 37 -8.56 5.28 -7.28
CA GLY A 37 -9.26 5.17 -8.56
C GLY A 37 -10.61 5.88 -8.59
N LEU A 38 -10.93 6.67 -7.56
CA LEU A 38 -12.11 7.51 -7.46
C LEU A 38 -11.71 8.98 -7.68
N ASP A 39 -12.69 9.80 -8.08
CA ASP A 39 -12.55 11.25 -8.23
C ASP A 39 -13.60 11.99 -7.37
N GLY A 40 -13.47 13.31 -7.24
CA GLY A 40 -14.44 14.20 -6.62
C GLY A 40 -14.91 13.82 -5.21
N ASP A 41 -16.22 13.90 -5.01
CA ASP A 41 -16.86 13.65 -3.71
C ASP A 41 -16.69 12.19 -3.24
N ASP A 42 -16.69 11.23 -4.16
CA ASP A 42 -16.50 9.82 -3.82
C ASP A 42 -15.08 9.57 -3.30
N HIS A 43 -14.06 10.10 -3.97
CA HIS A 43 -12.69 10.06 -3.44
C HIS A 43 -12.62 10.71 -2.05
N THR A 44 -13.19 11.91 -1.91
CA THR A 44 -13.15 12.71 -0.68
C THR A 44 -13.75 11.96 0.50
N ARG A 45 -14.88 11.27 0.30
CA ARG A 45 -15.54 10.45 1.33
C ARG A 45 -14.65 9.33 1.85
N TYR A 46 -14.10 8.52 0.95
CA TYR A 46 -13.21 7.41 1.35
C TYR A 46 -11.89 7.90 1.92
N ARG A 47 -11.32 8.98 1.37
CA ARG A 47 -10.09 9.60 1.88
C ARG A 47 -10.28 10.09 3.31
N THR A 48 -11.38 10.78 3.59
CA THR A 48 -11.73 11.27 4.93
C THR A 48 -11.86 10.13 5.92
N ALA A 49 -12.50 9.02 5.54
CA ALA A 49 -12.62 7.84 6.39
C ALA A 49 -11.25 7.16 6.69
N LEU A 50 -10.26 7.31 5.80
CA LEU A 50 -8.93 6.77 5.98
C LEU A 50 -7.96 7.73 6.71
N ASP A 51 -8.26 9.03 6.76
CA ASP A 51 -7.37 10.05 7.35
C ASP A 51 -7.12 9.81 8.84
N GLU A 52 -8.10 9.28 9.57
CA GLU A 52 -7.96 8.95 11.00
C GLU A 52 -6.88 7.89 11.29
N PHE A 53 -6.53 7.06 10.31
CA PHE A 53 -5.49 6.03 10.45
C PHE A 53 -4.11 6.53 10.04
N LEU A 54 -4.05 7.66 9.31
CA LEU A 54 -2.85 8.22 8.71
C LEU A 54 -2.44 9.56 9.34
N SER A 55 -3.16 10.03 10.35
CA SER A 55 -2.80 11.24 11.10
C SER A 55 -1.51 11.03 11.90
N ALA A 56 -0.86 12.12 12.28
CA ALA A 56 0.37 12.04 13.07
C ALA A 56 0.12 11.31 14.40
N GLU A 57 -1.01 11.60 15.06
CA GLU A 57 -1.42 11.00 16.33
C GLU A 57 -1.73 9.50 16.19
N ALA A 58 -2.21 9.06 15.02
CA ALA A 58 -2.46 7.65 14.76
C ALA A 58 -1.17 6.85 14.52
N ILE A 59 -0.13 7.50 14.00
CA ILE A 59 1.15 6.88 13.64
C ILE A 59 2.17 6.96 14.79
N GLU A 60 2.17 8.06 15.57
CA GLU A 60 3.10 8.31 16.68
C GLU A 60 3.29 7.12 17.64
N PRO A 61 2.23 6.36 18.03
CA PRO A 61 2.40 5.19 18.90
C PRO A 61 3.30 4.08 18.35
N PHE A 62 3.57 4.07 17.03
CA PHE A 62 4.38 3.06 16.35
C PHE A 62 5.82 3.52 16.08
N GLU A 63 6.21 4.74 16.47
CA GLU A 63 7.53 5.30 16.21
C GLU A 63 8.66 4.41 16.77
N ASP A 64 8.53 3.97 18.02
CA ASP A 64 9.50 3.09 18.66
C ASP A 64 9.66 1.76 17.92
N ASP A 65 8.56 1.20 17.39
CA ASP A 65 8.60 0.00 16.58
C ASP A 65 9.32 0.23 15.25
N PHE A 66 9.10 1.36 14.59
CA PHE A 66 9.79 1.69 13.35
C PHE A 66 11.29 1.89 13.58
N VAL A 67 11.68 2.57 14.65
CA VAL A 67 13.10 2.73 15.04
C VAL A 67 13.73 1.38 15.32
N ARG A 68 13.05 0.53 16.10
CA ARG A 68 13.52 -0.82 16.41
C ARG A 68 13.70 -1.66 15.14
N ILE A 69 12.71 -1.68 14.26
CA ILE A 69 12.76 -2.39 12.97
C ILE A 69 13.93 -1.91 12.11
N GLY A 70 14.13 -0.59 12.03
CA GLY A 70 15.24 -0.01 11.28
C GLY A 70 16.60 -0.42 11.83
N ARG A 71 16.76 -0.42 13.16
CA ARG A 71 18.00 -0.86 13.84
C ARG A 71 18.27 -2.35 13.66
N GLU A 72 17.25 -3.18 13.82
CA GLU A 72 17.34 -4.63 13.62
C GLU A 72 17.73 -4.96 12.18
N LEU A 73 17.08 -4.30 11.21
CA LEU A 73 17.41 -4.47 9.78
C LEU A 73 18.85 -4.04 9.50
N ALA A 74 19.25 -2.84 9.91
CA ALA A 74 20.61 -2.35 9.70
C ALA A 74 21.67 -3.28 10.31
N SER A 75 21.39 -3.85 11.49
CA SER A 75 22.28 -4.78 12.18
C SER A 75 22.37 -6.16 11.50
N SER A 76 21.35 -6.52 10.70
CA SER A 76 21.32 -7.80 9.97
C SER A 76 22.04 -7.74 8.61
N LEU A 77 22.38 -6.55 8.11
CA LEU A 77 23.02 -6.38 6.81
C LEU A 77 24.50 -6.81 6.85
N PRO A 78 25.06 -7.33 5.74
CA PRO A 78 26.47 -7.68 5.68
C PRO A 78 27.34 -6.43 5.81
N THR A 79 28.49 -6.59 6.49
CA THR A 79 29.50 -5.52 6.60
C THR A 79 30.53 -5.63 5.47
N ASN A 80 31.09 -4.49 5.07
CA ASN A 80 32.14 -4.38 4.04
C ASN A 80 31.78 -4.99 2.67
N THR A 81 30.49 -5.10 2.35
CA THR A 81 29.99 -5.60 1.08
C THR A 81 28.87 -4.68 0.58
N PRO A 82 28.80 -4.36 -0.72
CA PRO A 82 27.68 -3.60 -1.26
C PRO A 82 26.34 -4.27 -0.98
N VAL A 83 25.35 -3.47 -0.60
CA VAL A 83 23.95 -3.88 -0.39
C VAL A 83 23.05 -3.15 -1.38
N ASP A 84 22.02 -3.84 -1.87
CA ASP A 84 20.97 -3.19 -2.64
C ASP A 84 20.00 -2.46 -1.69
N ALA A 85 20.15 -1.13 -1.62
CA ALA A 85 19.33 -0.29 -0.78
C ALA A 85 17.83 -0.36 -1.11
N VAL A 86 17.43 -0.77 -2.33
CA VAL A 86 16.03 -0.85 -2.73
C VAL A 86 15.40 -2.15 -2.26
N SER A 87 15.98 -3.29 -2.63
CA SER A 87 15.38 -4.61 -2.34
C SER A 87 15.73 -5.12 -0.94
N GLN A 88 16.96 -4.90 -0.47
CA GLN A 88 17.44 -5.45 0.81
C GLN A 88 17.19 -4.51 1.99
N VAL A 89 16.94 -3.22 1.75
CA VAL A 89 16.68 -2.23 2.80
C VAL A 89 15.29 -1.63 2.68
N GLY A 90 15.03 -0.87 1.61
CA GLY A 90 13.78 -0.10 1.47
C GLY A 90 12.52 -0.96 1.45
N ALA A 91 12.50 -2.03 0.64
CA ALA A 91 11.36 -2.94 0.57
C ALA A 91 11.14 -3.68 1.90
N VAL A 92 12.20 -4.24 2.49
CA VAL A 92 12.13 -4.99 3.77
C VAL A 92 11.67 -4.09 4.90
N PHE A 93 12.23 -2.88 5.02
CA PHE A 93 11.81 -1.91 6.03
C PHE A 93 10.34 -1.54 5.87
N ALA A 94 9.91 -1.17 4.67
CA ALA A 94 8.53 -0.77 4.40
C ALA A 94 7.54 -1.89 4.76
N VAL A 95 7.82 -3.14 4.37
CA VAL A 95 6.98 -4.30 4.69
C VAL A 95 6.91 -4.54 6.20
N ARG A 96 8.04 -4.49 6.90
CA ARG A 96 8.09 -4.69 8.36
C ARG A 96 7.36 -3.59 9.12
N ALA A 97 7.60 -2.32 8.76
CA ALA A 97 6.97 -1.17 9.39
C ALA A 97 5.46 -1.16 9.14
N GLN A 98 5.02 -1.36 7.89
CA GLN A 98 3.61 -1.51 7.55
C GLN A 98 2.97 -2.67 8.31
N SER A 99 3.64 -3.82 8.39
CA SER A 99 3.09 -4.99 9.08
C SER A 99 2.95 -4.74 10.59
N ALA A 100 3.92 -4.06 11.21
CA ALA A 100 3.81 -3.67 12.62
C ALA A 100 2.65 -2.70 12.85
N TRP A 101 2.53 -1.66 12.02
CA TRP A 101 1.44 -0.69 12.10
C TRP A 101 0.06 -1.33 11.90
N LEU A 102 -0.09 -2.18 10.88
CA LEU A 102 -1.36 -2.80 10.54
C LEU A 102 -1.71 -4.02 11.41
N GLY A 103 -0.79 -4.51 12.25
CA GLY A 103 -0.98 -5.73 13.04
C GLY A 103 -0.86 -7.02 12.24
N TRP A 104 -0.10 -7.02 11.14
CA TRP A 104 0.08 -8.19 10.28
C TRP A 104 1.15 -9.14 10.82
N SER A 105 0.99 -10.43 10.53
CA SER A 105 1.93 -11.47 10.96
C SER A 105 3.29 -11.29 10.28
N LYS A 106 4.37 -11.49 11.04
CA LYS A 106 5.75 -11.53 10.50
C LYS A 106 5.95 -12.60 9.42
N SER A 107 5.11 -13.65 9.41
CA SER A 107 5.16 -14.69 8.36
C SER A 107 4.83 -14.15 6.97
N LEU A 108 4.21 -12.98 6.86
CA LEU A 108 3.90 -12.33 5.58
C LEU A 108 5.07 -11.51 5.03
N GLU A 109 6.16 -11.34 5.77
CA GLU A 109 7.28 -10.50 5.33
C GLU A 109 7.84 -10.96 3.98
N GLN A 110 8.22 -12.23 3.85
CA GLN A 110 8.79 -12.74 2.61
C GLN A 110 7.79 -12.64 1.44
N PRO A 111 6.54 -13.14 1.55
CA PRO A 111 5.54 -12.97 0.49
C PRO A 111 5.34 -11.52 0.05
N LEU A 112 5.29 -10.58 0.99
CA LEU A 112 5.10 -9.15 0.68
C LEU A 112 6.33 -8.52 0.01
N VAL A 113 7.54 -8.87 0.45
CA VAL A 113 8.78 -8.37 -0.18
C VAL A 113 8.92 -8.89 -1.61
N GLU A 114 8.64 -10.18 -1.83
CA GLU A 114 8.62 -10.79 -3.16
C GLU A 114 7.58 -10.11 -4.05
N TRP A 115 6.36 -9.93 -3.54
CA TRP A 115 5.29 -9.23 -4.24
C TRP A 115 5.66 -7.78 -4.62
N VAL A 116 6.31 -7.03 -3.72
CA VAL A 116 6.78 -5.66 -4.00
C VAL A 116 7.80 -5.65 -5.14
N SER A 117 8.69 -6.66 -5.19
CA SER A 117 9.67 -6.80 -6.27
C SER A 117 8.98 -7.06 -7.60
N ASP A 118 8.10 -8.07 -7.64
CA ASP A 118 7.39 -8.49 -8.86
C ASP A 118 6.49 -7.37 -9.39
N SER A 119 5.81 -6.64 -8.51
CA SER A 119 5.02 -5.46 -8.86
C SER A 119 5.84 -4.39 -9.56
N ARG A 120 7.02 -4.08 -9.02
CA ARG A 120 7.92 -3.05 -9.58
C ARG A 120 8.48 -3.47 -10.93
N GLU A 121 8.81 -4.75 -11.10
CA GLU A 121 9.29 -5.29 -12.37
C GLU A 121 8.19 -5.28 -13.43
N ALA A 122 6.98 -5.73 -13.09
CA ALA A 122 5.83 -5.74 -13.99
C ALA A 122 5.46 -4.32 -14.43
N ALA A 123 5.42 -3.36 -13.50
CA ALA A 123 5.15 -1.95 -13.79
C ALA A 123 6.23 -1.35 -14.70
N ARG A 124 7.51 -1.63 -14.43
CA ARG A 124 8.62 -1.15 -15.26
C ARG A 124 8.58 -1.72 -16.68
N ALA A 125 8.19 -2.99 -16.83
CA ALA A 125 8.07 -3.64 -18.13
C ALA A 125 6.80 -3.22 -18.91
N GLY A 126 5.81 -2.63 -18.24
CA GLY A 126 4.49 -2.35 -18.84
C GLY A 126 3.71 -3.63 -19.19
N ASP A 127 4.03 -4.76 -18.54
CA ASP A 127 3.42 -6.06 -18.82
C ASP A 127 2.06 -6.15 -18.13
N ARG A 128 0.99 -5.88 -18.89
CA ARG A 128 -0.39 -5.89 -18.39
C ARG A 128 -0.81 -7.24 -17.80
N VAL A 129 -0.31 -8.36 -18.35
CA VAL A 129 -0.66 -9.70 -17.87
C VAL A 129 0.00 -9.94 -16.52
N ARG A 130 1.27 -9.58 -16.37
CA ARG A 130 1.95 -9.67 -15.08
C ARG A 130 1.36 -8.72 -14.04
N LEU A 131 0.98 -7.50 -14.43
CA LEU A 131 0.33 -6.55 -13.52
C LEU A 131 -1.00 -7.09 -12.99
N ALA A 132 -1.81 -7.73 -13.83
CA ALA A 132 -3.04 -8.38 -13.40
C ALA A 132 -2.76 -9.53 -12.40
N ARG A 133 -1.78 -10.38 -12.72
CA ARG A 133 -1.38 -11.48 -11.83
C ARG A 133 -0.88 -11.00 -10.46
N VAL A 134 -0.03 -9.98 -10.46
CA VAL A 134 0.47 -9.36 -9.23
C VAL A 134 -0.69 -8.80 -8.39
N ALA A 135 -1.73 -8.23 -9.01
CA ALA A 135 -2.92 -7.79 -8.29
C ALA A 135 -3.67 -8.97 -7.64
N GLU A 136 -3.86 -10.07 -8.36
CA GLU A 136 -4.47 -11.30 -7.83
C GLU A 136 -3.66 -11.89 -6.66
N ASP A 137 -2.32 -11.90 -6.78
CA ASP A 137 -1.42 -12.36 -5.72
C ASP A 137 -1.54 -11.48 -4.47
N PHE A 138 -1.71 -10.15 -4.64
CA PHE A 138 -1.96 -9.24 -3.52
C PHE A 138 -3.30 -9.53 -2.85
N ASP A 139 -4.37 -9.74 -3.62
CA ASP A 139 -5.70 -10.07 -3.11
C ASP A 139 -5.69 -11.35 -2.28
N ALA A 140 -4.88 -12.35 -2.68
CA ALA A 140 -4.69 -13.56 -1.89
C ALA A 140 -4.01 -13.26 -0.55
N ILE A 141 -2.97 -12.40 -0.53
CA ILE A 141 -2.31 -11.95 0.71
C ILE A 141 -3.32 -11.22 1.60
N ILE A 142 -4.06 -10.24 1.07
CA ILE A 142 -5.07 -9.49 1.82
C ILE A 142 -6.15 -10.43 2.36
N SER A 143 -6.65 -11.38 1.56
CA SER A 143 -7.62 -12.37 2.01
C SER A 143 -7.11 -13.17 3.21
N SER A 144 -5.82 -13.55 3.21
CA SER A 144 -5.20 -14.26 4.35
C SER A 144 -5.07 -13.39 5.61
N VAL A 145 -4.96 -12.06 5.46
CA VAL A 145 -4.93 -11.10 6.56
C VAL A 145 -6.32 -10.86 7.13
N LEU A 146 -7.33 -10.76 6.27
CA LEU A 146 -8.70 -10.45 6.69
C LEU A 146 -9.40 -11.66 7.30
N ALA A 147 -9.15 -12.88 6.81
CA ALA A 147 -9.86 -14.09 7.26
C ALA A 147 -9.78 -14.34 8.78
N PRO A 148 -8.61 -14.24 9.45
CA PRO A 148 -8.52 -14.40 10.90
C PRO A 148 -9.25 -13.32 11.71
N ARG A 149 -9.56 -12.18 11.09
CA ARG A 149 -10.29 -11.06 11.71
C ARG A 149 -11.79 -11.15 11.50
N ARG A 150 -12.30 -12.24 10.90
CA ARG A 150 -13.74 -12.49 10.78
C ARG A 150 -14.15 -13.55 11.79
N GLY A 151 -15.02 -13.18 12.71
CA GLY A 151 -15.61 -14.08 13.69
C GLY A 151 -16.66 -15.00 13.07
N ALA A 152 -17.20 -15.91 13.88
CA ALA A 152 -18.11 -16.97 13.41
C ALA A 152 -19.42 -16.43 12.84
N SER A 153 -19.88 -15.25 13.30
CA SER A 153 -21.07 -14.57 12.80
C SER A 153 -20.75 -13.49 11.74
N GLY A 154 -19.50 -13.41 11.26
CA GLY A 154 -19.05 -12.45 10.26
C GLY A 154 -18.66 -11.07 10.81
N GLU A 155 -18.74 -10.88 12.13
CA GLU A 155 -18.26 -9.70 12.82
C GLU A 155 -16.74 -9.57 12.71
N VAL A 156 -16.24 -8.33 12.73
CA VAL A 156 -14.79 -8.08 12.74
C VAL A 156 -14.26 -8.23 14.16
N VAL A 157 -13.27 -9.11 14.36
CA VAL A 157 -12.60 -9.38 15.63
C VAL A 157 -11.16 -8.82 15.64
N GLY A 158 -10.65 -8.52 16.84
CA GLY A 158 -9.32 -7.96 17.06
C GLY A 158 -9.32 -6.42 17.15
N ASP A 159 -8.28 -5.87 17.75
CA ASP A 159 -8.19 -4.42 18.06
C ASP A 159 -7.04 -3.72 17.32
N ASP A 160 -6.37 -4.42 16.40
CA ASP A 160 -5.34 -3.84 15.55
C ASP A 160 -5.92 -2.89 14.49
N VAL A 161 -5.02 -2.13 13.85
CA VAL A 161 -5.40 -1.13 12.84
C VAL A 161 -6.17 -1.75 11.69
N THR A 162 -5.80 -2.96 11.22
CA THR A 162 -6.54 -3.64 10.15
C THR A 162 -7.98 -3.93 10.57
N ALA A 163 -8.19 -4.47 11.77
CA ALA A 163 -9.53 -4.73 12.28
C ALA A 163 -10.34 -3.44 12.45
N ARG A 164 -9.71 -2.34 12.85
CA ARG A 164 -10.37 -1.02 12.91
C ARG A 164 -10.78 -0.53 11.53
N VAL A 165 -9.89 -0.58 10.54
CA VAL A 165 -10.19 -0.23 9.14
C VAL A 165 -11.33 -1.10 8.58
N MET A 166 -11.33 -2.40 8.87
CA MET A 166 -12.41 -3.32 8.46
C MET A 166 -13.78 -2.97 9.07
N ARG A 167 -13.83 -2.26 10.21
CA ARG A 167 -15.06 -1.78 10.84
C ARG A 167 -15.48 -0.40 10.37
N THR A 168 -14.59 0.35 9.73
CA THR A 168 -14.90 1.69 9.23
C THR A 168 -15.98 1.59 8.16
N THR A 169 -17.05 2.35 8.35
CA THR A 169 -18.09 2.53 7.35
C THR A 169 -17.99 3.91 6.73
N VAL A 170 -18.32 3.99 5.45
CA VAL A 170 -18.40 5.26 4.70
C VAL A 170 -19.89 5.52 4.51
N ASP A 171 -20.36 6.65 5.05
CA ASP A 171 -21.77 7.11 5.10
C ASP A 171 -22.76 6.31 5.95
N GLY A 172 -22.26 5.47 6.87
CA GLY A 172 -23.10 4.71 7.81
C GLY A 172 -23.20 3.24 7.45
#